data_AF-A0A830E3H6-F1
#
_entry.id   AF-A0A830E3H6-F1
#
_cell.length_a   1.000
_cell.length_b   1.000
_cell.length_c   1.000
_cell.angle_alpha   90.00
_cell.angle_beta   90.00
_cell.angle_gamma   90.00
#
_symmetry.space_group_name_H-M   'P 1'
#
loop_
_entity.id
_entity.type
_entity.pdbx_description
1 polymer ?
#
loop_
_entity_poly.entity_id
_entity_poly.type
_entity_poly.pdbx_seq_one_letter_code
_entity_poly.pdbx_strand_id
1 'polypeptide(L)'
;MNIDRQELKDLKKIDRKVKADEVRKVKLKARPINVKIVTLGKEEQKLIRKWSSWCAAPFREFCTSVLTRLLTYFTSKSVDDLLNEIVRKGLSIEVSLILLSQYDLMNNNDTSIKDYLNTGKTDINLLISILSKNGVNINPEELKRIIELNKGKAKKSMFSLIPGFLKR
;
A
#
# COMPACT_ATOMS: atom_id res chain seq x y z
N MET A 1 -34.66 -12.46 -29.61
CA MET A 1 -33.25 -12.07 -29.80
C MET A 1 -32.39 -13.27 -29.41
N ASN A 2 -31.84 -13.98 -30.41
CA ASN A 2 -30.95 -15.12 -30.18
C ASN A 2 -29.59 -14.59 -29.77
N ILE A 3 -29.25 -14.71 -28.48
CA ILE A 3 -27.89 -14.43 -28.00
C ILE A 3 -27.01 -15.55 -28.53
N ASP A 4 -26.03 -15.17 -29.36
CA ASP A 4 -25.14 -16.11 -30.01
C ASP A 4 -24.35 -16.90 -28.95
N ARG A 5 -24.25 -18.24 -29.13
CA ARG A 5 -23.59 -19.14 -28.17
C ARG A 5 -22.13 -18.76 -27.93
N GLN A 6 -21.54 -17.99 -28.85
CA GLN A 6 -20.19 -17.48 -28.76
C GLN A 6 -20.08 -16.27 -27.79
N GLU A 7 -21.01 -15.31 -27.83
CA GLU A 7 -21.03 -14.15 -26.91
C GLU A 7 -21.15 -14.59 -25.44
N LEU A 8 -21.95 -15.63 -25.17
CA LEU A 8 -22.11 -16.18 -23.82
C LEU A 8 -20.81 -16.82 -23.29
N LYS A 9 -19.98 -17.37 -24.17
CA LYS A 9 -18.67 -17.95 -23.79
C LYS A 9 -17.64 -16.85 -23.53
N ASP A 10 -17.69 -15.76 -24.30
CA ASP A 10 -16.77 -14.63 -24.14
C ASP A 10 -17.08 -13.83 -22.87
N LEU A 11 -18.37 -13.60 -22.55
CA LEU A 11 -18.80 -13.02 -21.27
C LEU A 11 -18.34 -13.88 -20.07
N LYS A 12 -18.44 -15.21 -20.17
CA LYS A 12 -17.95 -16.13 -19.12
C LYS A 12 -16.42 -16.13 -18.98
N LYS A 13 -15.67 -15.89 -20.07
CA LYS A 13 -14.21 -15.75 -20.02
C LYS A 13 -13.79 -14.43 -19.36
N ILE A 14 -14.52 -13.35 -19.63
CA ILE A 14 -14.27 -12.04 -19.01
C ILE A 14 -14.61 -12.11 -17.51
N ASP A 15 -15.73 -12.69 -17.11
CA ASP A 15 -16.12 -12.84 -15.69
C ASP A 15 -15.11 -13.69 -14.90
N ARG A 16 -14.53 -14.72 -15.51
CA ARG A 16 -13.44 -15.52 -14.90
C ARG A 16 -12.13 -14.74 -14.77
N LYS A 17 -11.79 -13.86 -15.73
CA LYS A 17 -10.61 -13.00 -15.65
C LYS A 17 -10.79 -11.91 -14.59
N VAL A 18 -11.97 -11.27 -14.52
CA VAL A 18 -12.29 -10.28 -13.50
C VAL A 18 -12.26 -10.91 -12.11
N LYS A 19 -12.81 -12.12 -11.92
CA LYS A 19 -12.68 -12.86 -10.67
C LYS A 19 -11.23 -13.25 -10.34
N ALA A 20 -10.40 -13.59 -11.33
CA ALA A 20 -8.98 -13.86 -11.09
C ALA A 20 -8.19 -12.59 -10.70
N ASP A 21 -8.53 -11.44 -11.29
CA ASP A 21 -7.92 -10.15 -10.95
C ASP A 21 -8.46 -9.59 -9.62
N GLU A 22 -9.72 -9.82 -9.28
CA GLU A 22 -10.31 -9.49 -7.96
C GLU A 22 -9.77 -10.39 -6.83
N VAL A 23 -9.22 -11.56 -7.15
CA VAL A 23 -8.65 -12.50 -6.16
C VAL A 23 -7.14 -12.27 -5.93
N ARG A 24 -6.49 -11.37 -6.68
CA ARG A 24 -5.22 -10.77 -6.24
C ARG A 24 -5.39 -9.73 -5.11
N LYS A 25 -6.42 -9.89 -4.28
CA LYS A 25 -6.51 -9.27 -2.96
C LYS A 25 -5.35 -9.82 -2.12
N VAL A 26 -4.25 -9.06 -2.03
CA VAL A 26 -3.12 -9.34 -1.14
C VAL A 26 -3.63 -9.35 0.31
N LYS A 27 -4.12 -10.50 0.75
CA LYS A 27 -4.46 -10.72 2.15
C LYS A 27 -3.14 -10.84 2.92
N LEU A 28 -2.93 -9.91 3.85
CA LEU A 28 -1.80 -9.95 4.77
C LEU A 28 -1.85 -11.26 5.56
N LYS A 29 -0.83 -12.12 5.40
CA LYS A 29 -0.73 -13.36 6.17
C LYS A 29 -0.16 -13.04 7.55
N ALA A 30 -1.01 -13.08 8.58
CA ALA A 30 -0.60 -12.94 9.97
C ALA A 30 0.27 -14.13 10.41
N ARG A 31 1.30 -13.89 11.22
CA ARG A 31 2.07 -14.96 11.87
C ARG A 31 1.30 -15.53 13.08
N PRO A 32 1.39 -16.83 13.39
CA PRO A 32 0.95 -17.34 14.69
C PRO A 32 1.84 -16.73 15.78
N ILE A 33 1.22 -16.10 16.78
CA ILE A 33 1.90 -15.34 17.84
C ILE A 33 2.50 -16.32 18.85
N ASN A 34 3.80 -16.63 18.70
CA ASN A 34 4.62 -17.07 19.82
C ASN A 34 5.17 -15.81 20.47
N VAL A 35 4.76 -15.52 21.72
CA VAL A 35 5.19 -14.34 22.50
C VAL A 35 6.67 -14.49 22.86
N LYS A 36 7.54 -14.23 21.88
CA LYS A 36 8.94 -13.85 22.07
C LYS A 36 9.03 -12.42 21.59
N ILE A 37 9.70 -11.56 22.37
CA ILE A 37 10.07 -10.20 21.96
C ILE A 37 10.66 -10.33 20.55
N VAL A 38 9.92 -9.89 19.52
CA VAL A 38 10.36 -9.99 18.13
C VAL A 38 11.41 -8.91 17.94
N THR A 39 12.66 -9.23 18.24
CA THR A 39 13.78 -8.48 17.68
C THR A 39 13.71 -8.65 16.17
N LEU A 40 13.26 -7.60 15.49
CA LEU A 40 13.19 -7.56 14.03
C LEU A 40 14.57 -7.91 13.46
N GLY A 41 14.60 -8.91 12.57
CA GLY A 41 15.83 -9.40 11.97
C GLY A 41 16.43 -8.39 10.99
N LYS A 42 17.59 -8.74 10.43
CA LYS A 42 18.29 -7.91 9.43
C LYS A 42 17.42 -7.64 8.19
N GLU A 43 16.57 -8.59 7.80
CA GLU A 43 15.69 -8.46 6.64
C GLU A 43 14.56 -7.47 6.90
N GLU A 44 13.89 -7.57 8.05
CA GLU A 44 12.87 -6.63 8.49
C GLU A 44 13.42 -5.19 8.57
N GLN A 45 14.62 -5.03 9.14
CA GLN A 45 15.28 -3.71 9.22
C GLN A 45 15.61 -3.14 7.83
N LYS A 46 16.05 -3.97 6.88
CA LYS A 46 16.28 -3.54 5.48
C LYS A 46 14.98 -3.10 4.83
N LEU A 47 13.89 -3.83 5.06
CA LEU A 47 12.57 -3.50 4.52
C LEU A 47 12.06 -2.18 5.08
N ILE A 48 12.18 -1.96 6.39
CA ILE A 48 11.83 -0.69 7.05
C ILE A 48 12.59 0.46 6.41
N ARG A 49 13.93 0.36 6.30
CA ARG A 49 14.76 1.42 5.70
C ARG A 49 14.40 1.69 4.24
N LYS A 50 14.17 0.63 3.45
CA LYS A 50 13.76 0.75 2.04
C LYS A 50 12.48 1.56 1.96
N TRP A 51 11.42 1.16 2.66
CA TRP A 51 10.11 1.77 2.50
C TRP A 51 9.96 3.11 3.22
N SER A 52 10.59 3.30 4.38
CA SER A 52 10.58 4.59 5.05
C SER A 52 11.35 5.65 4.25
N SER A 53 12.36 5.27 3.47
CA SER A 53 13.07 6.21 2.60
C SER A 53 12.20 6.81 1.49
N TRP A 54 11.14 6.10 1.08
CA TRP A 54 10.16 6.55 0.10
C TRP A 54 9.16 7.56 0.69
N CYS A 55 8.97 7.56 2.01
CA CYS A 55 8.17 8.57 2.68
C CYS A 55 8.86 9.94 2.64
N ALA A 56 8.06 10.99 2.54
CA ALA A 56 8.54 12.36 2.74
C ALA A 56 9.28 12.50 4.08
N ALA A 57 10.33 13.31 4.11
CA ALA A 57 11.18 13.55 5.28
C ALA A 57 10.40 13.74 6.60
N PRO A 58 9.37 14.62 6.69
CA PRO A 58 8.61 14.81 7.93
C PRO A 58 7.83 13.57 8.40
N PHE A 59 7.54 12.62 7.50
CA PHE A 59 6.81 11.39 7.79
C PHE A 59 7.69 10.17 8.02
N ARG A 60 9.02 10.28 7.87
CA ARG A 60 9.90 9.12 7.93
C ARG A 60 9.84 8.38 9.25
N GLU A 61 9.81 9.10 10.36
CA GLU A 61 9.71 8.51 11.70
C GLU A 61 8.36 7.79 11.90
N PHE A 62 7.27 8.47 11.52
CA PHE A 62 5.93 7.88 11.52
C PHE A 62 5.86 6.61 10.66
N CYS A 63 6.30 6.67 9.41
CA CYS A 63 6.33 5.51 8.51
C CYS A 63 7.18 4.37 9.10
N THR A 64 8.34 4.69 9.69
CA THR A 64 9.22 3.71 10.33
C THR A 64 8.50 3.02 11.50
N SER A 65 7.80 3.78 12.33
CA SER A 65 7.00 3.25 13.46
C SER A 65 5.89 2.32 12.98
N VAL A 66 5.10 2.73 11.98
CA VAL A 66 4.03 1.89 11.41
C VAL A 66 4.59 0.61 10.78
N LEU A 67 5.67 0.71 9.99
CA LEU A 67 6.30 -0.46 9.37
C LEU A 67 6.85 -1.44 10.42
N THR A 68 7.48 -0.91 11.47
CA THR A 68 7.95 -1.71 12.61
C THR A 68 6.78 -2.46 13.23
N ARG A 69 5.67 -1.78 13.53
CA ARG A 69 4.47 -2.39 14.07
C ARG A 69 3.92 -3.47 13.14
N LEU A 70 3.78 -3.19 11.83
CA LEU A 70 3.29 -4.17 10.86
C LEU A 70 4.16 -5.44 10.82
N LEU A 71 5.48 -5.30 10.85
CA LEU A 71 6.41 -6.44 10.79
C LEU A 71 6.46 -7.25 12.09
N THR A 72 5.95 -6.71 13.20
CA THR A 72 5.72 -7.49 14.42
C THR A 72 4.61 -8.52 14.24
N TYR A 73 3.61 -8.25 13.39
CA TYR A 73 2.42 -9.11 13.22
C TYR A 73 2.36 -9.84 11.87
N PHE A 74 2.95 -9.25 10.84
CA PHE A 74 2.93 -9.76 9.47
C PHE A 74 4.31 -10.17 8.98
N THR A 75 4.33 -11.03 7.97
CA THR A 75 5.59 -11.41 7.33
C THR A 75 6.15 -10.25 6.49
N SER A 76 7.48 -10.11 6.47
CA SER A 76 8.21 -9.18 5.60
C SER A 76 7.76 -9.27 4.14
N LYS A 77 7.54 -10.50 3.65
CA LYS A 77 7.02 -10.73 2.31
C LYS A 77 5.63 -10.12 2.09
N SER A 78 4.69 -10.36 3.01
CA SER A 78 3.34 -9.79 2.90
C SER A 78 3.33 -8.25 2.94
N VAL A 79 4.19 -7.64 3.75
CA VAL A 79 4.32 -6.18 3.82
C VAL A 79 4.96 -5.63 2.55
N ASP A 80 6.03 -6.25 2.03
CA ASP A 80 6.67 -5.82 0.77
C ASP A 80 5.71 -5.97 -0.42
N ASP A 81 4.98 -7.08 -0.52
CA ASP A 81 4.01 -7.33 -1.58
C ASP A 81 2.91 -6.25 -1.59
N LEU A 82 2.37 -5.89 -0.43
CA LEU A 82 1.36 -4.84 -0.29
C LEU A 82 1.90 -3.47 -0.74
N LEU A 83 3.08 -3.07 -0.26
CA LEU A 83 3.68 -1.78 -0.59
C LEU A 83 4.08 -1.71 -2.07
N ASN A 84 4.55 -2.81 -2.65
CA ASN A 84 4.78 -2.91 -4.09
C ASN A 84 3.47 -2.77 -4.88
N GLU A 85 2.34 -3.35 -4.42
CA GLU A 85 1.03 -3.16 -5.05
C GLU A 85 0.59 -1.69 -5.03
N ILE A 86 0.71 -1.02 -3.88
CA ILE A 86 0.41 0.42 -3.71
C ILE A 86 1.19 1.25 -4.73
N VAL A 87 2.50 1.01 -4.81
CA VAL A 87 3.41 1.68 -5.76
C VAL A 87 3.00 1.40 -7.21
N ARG A 88 2.69 0.15 -7.55
CA ARG A 88 2.25 -0.24 -8.91
C ARG A 88 0.93 0.41 -9.32
N LYS A 89 0.00 0.58 -8.37
CA LYS A 89 -1.27 1.31 -8.56
C LYS A 89 -1.08 2.84 -8.63
N GLY A 90 0.13 3.34 -8.40
CA GLY A 90 0.43 4.77 -8.40
C GLY A 90 -0.10 5.51 -7.17
N LEU A 91 -0.44 4.77 -6.10
CA LEU A 91 -0.98 5.30 -4.86
C LEU A 91 0.15 5.82 -3.96
N SER A 92 -0.17 6.80 -3.11
CA SER A 92 0.77 7.31 -2.10
C SER A 92 1.00 6.27 -1.00
N ILE A 93 2.27 6.00 -0.70
CA ILE A 93 2.72 5.14 0.39
C ILE A 93 2.34 5.76 1.73
N GLU A 94 2.47 7.08 1.88
CA GLU A 94 2.12 7.80 3.10
C GLU A 94 0.65 7.57 3.45
N VAL A 95 -0.26 7.76 2.50
CA VAL A 95 -1.69 7.51 2.73
C VAL A 95 -1.91 6.07 3.20
N SER A 96 -1.32 5.10 2.50
CA SER A 96 -1.46 3.70 2.87
C SER A 96 -0.95 3.41 4.28
N LEU A 97 0.22 3.94 4.66
CA LEU A 97 0.79 3.74 5.99
C LEU A 97 0.00 4.48 7.08
N ILE A 98 -0.56 5.67 6.78
CA ILE A 98 -1.47 6.36 7.69
C ILE A 98 -2.71 5.49 7.95
N LEU A 99 -3.34 4.96 6.90
CA LEU A 99 -4.51 4.09 7.05
C LEU A 99 -4.16 2.77 7.77
N LEU A 100 -3.01 2.16 7.45
CA LEU A 100 -2.54 0.94 8.10
C LEU A 100 -2.19 1.15 9.58
N SER A 101 -1.88 2.37 10.01
CA SER A 101 -1.65 2.66 11.44
C SER A 101 -2.89 2.42 12.31
N GLN A 102 -4.08 2.52 11.71
CA GLN A 102 -5.37 2.25 12.37
C GLN A 102 -5.78 0.78 12.27
N TYR A 103 -4.99 -0.06 11.57
CA TYR A 103 -5.37 -1.44 11.34
C TYR A 103 -5.52 -2.18 12.66
N ASP A 104 -6.77 -2.50 12.99
CA ASP A 104 -7.12 -3.27 14.17
C ASP A 104 -6.87 -4.75 13.86
N LEU A 105 -5.79 -5.27 14.45
CA LEU A 105 -5.37 -6.66 14.30
C LEU A 105 -6.33 -7.64 14.97
N MET A 106 -7.07 -7.20 16.00
CA MET A 106 -8.01 -8.05 16.72
C MET A 106 -9.31 -8.21 15.95
N ASN A 107 -9.76 -7.13 15.31
CA ASN A 107 -11.04 -7.10 14.57
C ASN A 107 -10.88 -7.21 13.04
N ASN A 108 -9.65 -7.31 12.53
CA ASN A 108 -9.31 -7.41 11.11
C ASN A 108 -10.03 -6.36 10.24
N ASN A 109 -10.16 -5.13 10.75
CA ASN A 109 -10.85 -4.05 10.06
C ASN A 109 -9.89 -3.33 9.09
N ASP A 110 -9.85 -3.81 7.85
CA ASP A 110 -9.08 -3.25 6.72
C ASP A 110 -9.92 -2.36 5.80
N THR A 111 -11.12 -1.94 6.21
CA THR A 111 -12.07 -1.25 5.31
C THR A 111 -11.45 -0.01 4.66
N SER A 112 -10.86 0.90 5.45
CA SER A 112 -10.30 2.14 4.93
C SER A 112 -9.12 1.92 3.97
N ILE A 113 -8.25 0.94 4.25
CA ILE A 113 -7.11 0.63 3.37
C ILE A 113 -7.59 -0.08 2.10
N LYS A 114 -8.58 -0.98 2.18
CA LYS A 114 -9.18 -1.62 1.01
C LYS A 114 -9.85 -0.61 0.09
N ASP A 115 -10.65 0.28 0.66
CA ASP A 115 -11.34 1.32 -0.11
C ASP A 115 -10.33 2.23 -0.82
N TYR A 116 -9.25 2.59 -0.15
CA TYR A 116 -8.16 3.34 -0.77
C TYR A 116 -7.44 2.55 -1.88
N LEU A 117 -7.14 1.27 -1.67
CA LEU A 117 -6.52 0.40 -2.69
C LEU A 117 -7.39 0.18 -3.94
N ASN A 118 -8.71 0.29 -3.78
CA ASN A 118 -9.68 0.11 -4.86
C ASN A 118 -9.97 1.42 -5.60
N THR A 119 -10.08 2.54 -4.88
CA THR A 119 -10.55 3.81 -5.44
C THR A 119 -9.44 4.83 -5.65
N GLY A 120 -8.32 4.70 -4.94
CA GLY A 120 -7.28 5.71 -4.83
C GLY A 120 -7.71 7.01 -4.14
N LYS A 121 -8.89 7.02 -3.51
CA LYS A 121 -9.49 8.19 -2.85
C LYS A 121 -9.45 8.02 -1.35
N THR A 122 -9.24 9.13 -0.65
CA THR A 122 -9.26 9.20 0.80
C THR A 122 -9.61 10.62 1.22
N ASP A 123 -10.17 10.78 2.42
CA ASP A 123 -10.44 12.09 3.01
C ASP A 123 -9.20 12.60 3.75
N ILE A 124 -8.72 13.78 3.37
CA ILE A 124 -7.57 14.43 4.02
C ILE A 124 -7.83 14.70 5.51
N ASN A 125 -9.07 15.05 5.87
CA ASN A 125 -9.42 15.32 7.26
C ASN A 125 -9.34 14.05 8.11
N LEU A 126 -9.74 12.91 7.53
CA LEU A 126 -9.56 11.60 8.16
C LEU A 126 -8.06 11.31 8.40
N LEU A 127 -7.22 11.52 7.38
CA LEU A 127 -5.78 11.29 7.52
C LEU A 127 -5.15 12.18 8.59
N ILE A 128 -5.55 13.46 8.67
CA ILE A 128 -5.09 14.37 9.72
C ILE A 128 -5.53 13.88 11.09
N SER A 129 -6.79 13.48 11.25
CA SER A 129 -7.29 12.95 12.53
C SER A 129 -6.46 11.76 13.00
N ILE A 130 -6.11 10.84 12.08
CA ILE A 130 -5.26 9.69 12.36
C ILE A 130 -3.85 10.13 12.78
N LEU A 131 -3.23 11.04 12.02
CA LEU A 131 -1.90 11.54 12.30
C LEU A 131 -1.83 12.23 13.67
N SER A 132 -2.79 13.10 13.98
CA SER A 132 -2.86 13.79 15.27
C SER A 132 -3.01 12.81 16.44
N LYS A 133 -3.80 11.74 16.30
CA LYS A 133 -3.88 10.67 17.31
C LYS A 133 -2.55 9.95 17.54
N ASN A 134 -1.67 9.94 16.55
CA ASN A 134 -0.32 9.37 16.62
C ASN A 134 0.76 10.44 16.95
N GLY A 135 0.36 11.64 17.38
CA GLY A 135 1.28 12.71 17.77
C GLY A 135 1.94 13.45 16.61
N VAL A 136 1.50 13.22 15.36
CA VAL A 136 2.01 13.92 14.17
C VAL A 136 1.09 15.10 13.87
N ASN A 137 1.63 16.32 13.97
CA ASN A 137 0.92 17.54 13.63
C ASN A 137 1.33 18.04 12.25
N ILE A 138 0.37 18.16 11.34
CA ILE A 138 0.59 18.65 9.97
C ILE A 138 -0.66 19.40 9.50
N ASN A 139 -0.46 20.48 8.74
CA ASN A 139 -1.57 21.19 8.13
C ASN A 139 -2.13 20.42 6.90
N PRO A 140 -3.43 20.57 6.57
CA PRO A 140 -4.07 19.89 5.44
C PRO A 140 -3.39 20.14 4.09
N GLU A 141 -2.93 21.36 3.85
CA GLU A 141 -2.35 21.79 2.58
C GLU A 141 -0.98 21.15 2.34
N GLU A 142 -0.17 21.03 3.38
CA GLU A 142 1.12 20.34 3.36
C GLU A 142 0.94 18.84 3.19
N LEU A 143 -0.02 18.22 3.89
CA LEU A 143 -0.34 16.81 3.69
C LEU A 143 -0.78 16.55 2.24
N LYS A 144 -1.66 17.38 1.69
CA LYS A 144 -2.07 17.29 0.27
C LYS A 144 -0.87 17.39 -0.67
N ARG A 145 0.01 18.38 -0.46
CA ARG A 145 1.22 18.55 -1.27
C ARG A 145 2.12 17.31 -1.23
N ILE A 146 2.35 16.74 -0.05
CA ILE A 146 3.16 15.53 0.12
C ILE A 146 2.55 14.35 -0.63
N ILE A 147 1.23 14.15 -0.49
CA ILE A 147 0.50 13.07 -1.16
C ILE A 147 0.61 13.21 -2.69
N GLU A 148 0.40 14.41 -3.24
CA GLU A 148 0.46 14.65 -4.68
C GLU A 148 1.88 14.53 -5.24
N LEU A 149 2.90 15.01 -4.52
CA LEU A 149 4.31 14.88 -4.94
C LEU A 149 4.79 13.42 -4.99
N ASN A 150 4.20 12.56 -4.16
CA ASN A 150 4.62 11.17 -4.02
C ASN A 150 3.73 10.19 -4.81
N LYS A 151 2.54 10.61 -5.25
CA LYS A 151 1.75 9.88 -6.25
C LYS A 151 2.56 9.72 -7.54
N GLY A 152 2.76 8.48 -7.98
CA GLY A 152 3.40 8.19 -9.26
C GLY A 152 4.94 8.22 -9.29
N LYS A 153 5.65 8.33 -8.16
CA LYS A 153 7.13 8.14 -8.13
C LYS A 153 7.56 6.79 -8.72
N ALA A 154 6.70 5.77 -8.65
CA ALA A 154 6.86 4.49 -9.33
C ALA A 154 7.00 4.59 -10.86
N LYS A 155 6.18 5.43 -11.50
CA LYS A 155 6.23 5.62 -12.96
C LYS A 155 7.55 6.27 -13.37
N LYS A 156 8.01 7.29 -12.66
CA LYS A 156 9.28 7.98 -13.00
C LYS A 156 10.51 7.08 -12.83
N SER A 157 10.57 6.27 -11.77
CA SER A 157 11.68 5.33 -11.56
C SER A 157 11.73 4.19 -12.58
N MET A 158 10.58 3.80 -13.16
CA MET A 158 10.51 2.75 -14.18
C MET A 158 10.89 3.30 -15.57
N PHE A 159 10.58 4.57 -15.85
CA PHE A 159 11.00 5.24 -17.09
C PHE A 159 12.47 5.70 -17.10
N SER A 160 13.11 5.87 -15.94
CA SER A 160 14.54 6.19 -15.87
C SER A 160 15.47 4.99 -16.05
N LEU A 161 14.91 3.78 -16.18
CA LEU A 161 15.64 2.52 -16.41
C LEU A 161 15.51 2.00 -17.85
N ILE A 162 14.98 2.80 -18.77
CA ILE A 162 15.15 2.54 -20.21
C ILE A 162 16.50 3.14 -20.59
N PRO A 163 17.60 2.35 -20.68
CA PRO A 163 18.83 2.86 -21.29
C PRO A 163 18.47 3.33 -22.70
N GLY A 164 18.91 4.55 -23.04
CA GLY A 164 18.68 5.19 -24.34
C GLY A 164 19.42 4.52 -25.50
N PHE A 165 19.21 3.22 -25.71
CA PHE A 165 19.56 2.53 -26.94
C PHE A 165 18.34 2.48 -27.83
N LEU A 166 18.11 3.57 -28.58
CA LEU A 166 17.41 3.64 -29.86
C LEU A 166 17.29 5.12 -30.26
N LYS A 167 18.42 5.73 -30.60
CA LYS A 167 18.44 6.91 -31.48
C LYS A 167 19.58 6.73 -32.48
N ARG A 168 19.16 6.31 -33.68
CA ARG A 168 19.81 6.33 -35.00
C ARG A 168 21.21 5.74 -35.11
#